data_AF-A0A2G1BTU7-F1
#
_entry.id   AF-A0A2G1BTU7-F1
#
_cell.length_a   1.000
_cell.length_b   1.000
_cell.length_c   1.000
_cell.angle_alpha   90.00
_cell.angle_beta   90.00
_cell.angle_gamma   90.00
#
_symmetry.space_group_name_H-M   'P 1'
#
loop_
_entity.id
_entity.type
_entity.pdbx_description
1 polymer ?
#
loop_
_entity_poly.entity_id
_entity_poly.type
_entity_poly.pdbx_seq_one_letter_code
_entity_poly.pdbx_strand_id
1 'polypeptide(L)'
;MKLKETLIILLSLTSIGLGIYSFKLNKEVSLLMDAKNFTFKWINNYEILTSYWKENNKISNQFFDVNFDSNYEIARVYTTYGKVYQTCFDRNENGVYEKTDCYNSAGDKVGYSLDNDEDGVPEEFVLIYDSKKELKFIDSNFDGKFEKVIIINNNNETELSIKKMFEE
;
A
#
# COMPACT_ATOMS: atom_id res chain seq x y z
N MET A 1 -28.45 17.32 50.66
CA MET A 1 -27.32 17.63 49.76
C MET A 1 -27.82 18.59 48.70
N LYS A 2 -27.19 19.75 48.53
CA LYS A 2 -27.62 20.75 47.53
C LYS A 2 -27.37 20.18 46.13
N LEU A 3 -28.26 20.43 45.16
CA LEU A 3 -28.15 19.93 43.78
C LEU A 3 -26.73 20.04 43.20
N LYS A 4 -26.04 21.15 43.49
CA LYS A 4 -24.65 21.42 43.10
C LYS A 4 -23.65 20.36 43.63
N GLU A 5 -23.78 19.93 44.88
CA GLU A 5 -22.90 18.94 45.50
C GLU A 5 -23.08 17.56 44.85
N THR A 6 -24.35 17.17 44.58
CA THR A 6 -24.66 15.94 43.85
C THR A 6 -24.06 15.94 42.44
N LEU A 7 -24.13 17.08 41.75
CA LEU A 7 -23.62 17.25 40.39
C LEU A 7 -22.08 17.17 40.35
N ILE A 8 -21.39 17.77 41.33
CA ILE A 8 -19.93 17.68 41.48
C ILE A 8 -19.49 16.22 41.72
N ILE A 9 -20.20 15.48 42.57
CA ILE A 9 -19.89 14.08 42.85
C ILE A 9 -20.08 13.22 41.60
N LEU A 10 -21.19 13.38 40.88
CA LEU A 10 -21.46 12.67 39.62
C LEU A 10 -20.38 12.94 38.55
N LEU A 11 -20.00 14.20 38.36
CA LEU A 11 -18.95 14.58 37.41
C LEU A 11 -17.59 13.99 37.81
N SER A 12 -17.29 13.96 39.11
CA SER A 12 -16.04 13.39 39.64
C SER A 12 -15.99 11.87 39.42
N LEU A 13 -17.06 11.14 39.74
CA LEU A 13 -17.16 9.71 39.48
C LEU A 13 -17.07 9.39 37.99
N THR A 14 -17.72 10.20 37.14
CA THR A 14 -17.65 10.04 35.67
C THR A 14 -16.23 10.25 35.17
N SER A 15 -15.53 11.29 35.66
CA SER A 15 -14.14 11.59 35.29
C SER A 15 -13.19 10.47 35.70
N ILE A 16 -13.37 9.92 36.91
CA ILE A 16 -12.61 8.75 37.39
C ILE A 16 -12.89 7.52 36.50
N GLY A 17 -14.16 7.25 36.19
CA GLY A 17 -14.56 6.15 35.32
C GLY A 17 -13.93 6.24 33.92
N LEU A 18 -13.99 7.43 33.30
CA LEU A 18 -13.34 7.72 32.02
C LEU A 18 -11.82 7.56 32.09
N GLY A 19 -11.19 7.99 33.19
CA GLY A 19 -9.76 7.80 33.41
C GLY A 19 -9.35 6.32 33.47
N ILE A 20 -10.10 5.50 34.21
CA ILE A 20 -9.86 4.05 34.30
C ILE A 20 -10.07 3.40 32.93
N TYR A 21 -11.13 3.76 32.21
CA TYR A 21 -11.41 3.25 30.88
C TYR A 21 -10.29 3.60 29.89
N SER A 22 -9.87 4.87 29.84
CA SER A 22 -8.77 5.34 29.01
C SER A 22 -7.47 4.61 29.31
N PHE A 23 -7.14 4.39 30.59
CA PHE A 23 -5.95 3.62 30.97
C PHE A 23 -6.00 2.17 30.47
N LYS A 24 -7.14 1.48 30.62
CA LYS A 24 -7.31 0.10 30.11
C LYS A 24 -7.14 0.05 28.60
N LEU A 25 -7.79 0.96 27.88
CA LEU A 25 -7.71 1.06 26.43
C LEU A 25 -6.27 1.32 25.97
N ASN A 26 -5.57 2.26 26.59
CA ASN A 26 -4.17 2.55 26.26
C ASN A 26 -3.25 1.35 26.51
N LYS A 27 -3.48 0.60 27.58
CA LYS A 27 -2.70 -0.63 27.87
C LYS A 27 -2.95 -1.70 26.80
N GLU A 28 -4.20 -1.89 26.39
CA GLU A 28 -4.57 -2.84 25.34
C GLU A 28 -3.96 -2.44 23.98
N VAL A 29 -4.08 -1.15 23.62
CA VAL A 29 -3.45 -0.60 22.41
C VAL A 29 -1.94 -0.78 22.45
N SER A 30 -1.27 -0.53 23.60
CA SER A 30 0.16 -0.76 23.75
C SER A 30 0.53 -2.21 23.49
N LEU A 31 -0.19 -3.17 24.06
CA LEU A 31 0.06 -4.61 23.85
C LEU A 31 -0.10 -5.00 22.38
N LEU A 32 -1.16 -4.50 21.72
CA LEU A 32 -1.40 -4.74 20.30
C LEU A 32 -0.30 -4.12 19.42
N MET A 33 0.19 -2.93 19.79
CA MET A 33 1.28 -2.29 19.07
C MET A 33 2.61 -3.01 19.32
N ASP A 34 2.88 -3.45 20.54
CA ASP A 34 4.10 -4.18 20.91
C ASP A 34 4.22 -5.50 20.16
N ALA A 35 3.10 -6.20 19.93
CA ALA A 35 3.06 -7.45 19.15
C ALA A 35 3.37 -7.27 17.65
N LYS A 36 3.23 -6.05 17.10
CA LYS A 36 3.54 -5.78 15.68
C LYS A 36 5.05 -5.65 15.47
N ASN A 37 5.52 -5.98 14.27
CA ASN A 37 6.90 -5.73 13.83
C ASN A 37 7.17 -4.26 13.44
N PHE A 38 6.13 -3.42 13.51
CA PHE A 38 6.15 -2.05 13.02
C PHE A 38 5.67 -1.06 14.08
N THR A 39 6.19 0.17 14.00
CA THR A 39 5.59 1.35 14.63
C THR A 39 5.00 2.26 13.55
N PHE A 40 4.07 3.14 13.91
CA PHE A 40 3.37 4.02 12.98
C PHE A 40 3.46 5.47 13.45
N LYS A 41 3.58 6.39 12.49
CA LYS A 41 3.62 7.83 12.73
C LYS A 41 3.00 8.56 11.55
N TRP A 42 2.12 9.50 11.87
CA TRP A 42 1.67 10.52 10.92
C TRP A 42 2.76 11.57 10.73
N ILE A 43 3.08 11.86 9.48
CA ILE A 43 4.00 12.94 9.07
C ILE A 43 3.24 13.92 8.15
N ASN A 44 3.81 15.10 7.94
CA ASN A 44 3.25 16.14 7.07
C ASN A 44 1.77 16.45 7.37
N ASN A 45 1.45 16.94 8.56
CA ASN A 45 0.08 17.33 8.92
C ASN A 45 -1.00 16.25 8.67
N TYR A 46 -0.67 14.98 8.91
CA TYR A 46 -1.57 13.83 8.73
C TYR A 46 -1.84 13.44 7.27
N GLU A 47 -1.05 13.93 6.32
CA GLU A 47 -1.09 13.52 4.90
C GLU A 47 -0.49 12.14 4.67
N ILE A 48 0.47 11.73 5.51
CA ILE A 48 1.21 10.49 5.27
C ILE A 48 1.29 9.66 6.54
N LEU A 49 0.68 8.48 6.51
CA LEU A 49 0.89 7.46 7.52
C LEU A 49 2.17 6.69 7.18
N THR A 50 3.23 6.91 7.96
CA THR A 50 4.50 6.19 7.79
C THR A 50 4.64 5.12 8.85
N SER A 51 5.05 3.92 8.44
CA SER A 51 5.40 2.83 9.35
C SER A 51 6.89 2.52 9.31
N TYR A 52 7.45 2.12 10.45
CA TYR A 52 8.88 1.83 10.61
C TYR A 52 9.08 0.42 11.16
N TRP A 53 10.05 -0.31 10.62
CA TRP A 53 10.49 -1.59 11.19
C TRP A 53 11.03 -1.38 12.60
N LYS A 54 10.52 -2.11 13.60
CA LYS A 54 11.03 -2.00 14.98
C LYS A 54 12.48 -2.44 15.12
N GLU A 55 12.89 -3.42 14.33
CA GLU A 55 14.24 -4.02 14.40
C GLU A 55 15.34 -3.03 14.03
N ASN A 56 15.11 -2.17 13.03
CA ASN A 56 16.15 -1.31 12.46
C ASN A 56 15.74 0.16 12.27
N ASN A 57 14.53 0.52 12.67
CA ASN A 57 13.94 1.86 12.59
C ASN A 57 13.91 2.47 11.16
N LYS A 58 14.04 1.65 10.12
CA LYS A 58 13.88 2.10 8.73
C LYS A 58 12.40 2.10 8.34
N ILE A 59 12.05 2.93 7.36
CA ILE A 59 10.71 2.97 6.79
C ILE A 59 10.36 1.58 6.22
N SER A 60 9.14 1.15 6.48
CA SER A 60 8.55 -0.09 5.97
C SER A 60 7.43 0.18 4.97
N ASN A 61 6.51 1.09 5.30
CA ASN A 61 5.44 1.51 4.40
C ASN A 61 5.17 3.00 4.55
N GLN A 62 4.68 3.62 3.49
CA GLN A 62 4.06 4.95 3.51
C GLN A 62 2.73 4.89 2.77
N PHE A 63 1.69 5.45 3.37
CA PHE A 63 0.38 5.63 2.76
C PHE A 63 0.14 7.13 2.63
N PHE A 64 -0.18 7.60 1.44
CA PHE A 64 -0.34 9.01 1.11
C PHE A 64 -1.81 9.28 0.85
N ASP A 65 -2.35 10.26 1.57
CA ASP A 65 -3.63 10.93 1.33
C ASP A 65 -3.32 12.23 0.59
N VAL A 66 -3.43 12.19 -0.73
CA VAL A 66 -3.01 13.27 -1.64
C VAL A 66 -4.10 14.33 -1.77
N ASN A 67 -5.36 13.92 -1.73
CA ASN A 67 -6.52 14.80 -1.89
C ASN A 67 -7.13 15.28 -0.54
N PHE A 68 -6.62 14.80 0.60
CA PHE A 68 -7.02 15.15 1.96
C PHE A 68 -8.44 14.71 2.36
N ASP A 69 -8.92 13.60 1.82
CA ASP A 69 -10.25 13.06 2.13
C ASP A 69 -10.24 11.86 3.10
N SER A 70 -9.08 11.56 3.68
CA SER A 70 -8.83 10.44 4.59
C SER A 70 -8.80 9.06 3.94
N ASN A 71 -8.76 8.97 2.61
CA ASN A 71 -8.35 7.76 1.88
C ASN A 71 -6.89 7.85 1.44
N TYR A 72 -6.36 6.75 0.91
CA TYR A 72 -4.97 6.70 0.44
C TYR A 72 -4.92 6.33 -1.03
N GLU A 73 -4.43 7.23 -1.87
CA GLU A 73 -4.31 6.99 -3.30
C GLU A 73 -2.98 6.33 -3.66
N ILE A 74 -1.99 6.40 -2.77
CA ILE A 74 -0.66 5.85 -3.00
C ILE A 74 -0.18 5.09 -1.77
N ALA A 75 0.29 3.87 -1.98
CA ALA A 75 1.02 3.09 -0.99
C ALA A 75 2.44 2.80 -1.50
N ARG A 76 3.46 3.05 -0.68
CA ARG A 76 4.85 2.67 -0.96
C ARG A 76 5.32 1.64 0.05
N VAL A 77 5.95 0.59 -0.44
CA VAL A 77 6.52 -0.48 0.38
C VAL A 77 8.03 -0.50 0.24
N TYR A 78 8.70 -0.61 1.38
CA TYR A 78 10.14 -0.55 1.52
C TYR A 78 10.68 -1.88 2.03
N THR A 79 11.80 -2.30 1.47
CA THR A 79 12.60 -3.40 1.98
C THR A 79 13.10 -3.11 3.39
N THR A 80 13.52 -4.14 4.13
CA THR A 80 14.19 -3.98 5.42
C THR A 80 15.50 -3.18 5.32
N TYR A 81 16.04 -2.98 4.11
CA TYR A 81 17.21 -2.12 3.87
C TYR A 81 16.86 -0.64 3.72
N GLY A 82 15.56 -0.27 3.66
CA GLY A 82 15.09 1.10 3.50
C GLY A 82 15.02 1.55 2.03
N LYS A 83 14.95 0.61 1.09
CA LYS A 83 14.77 0.87 -0.34
C LYS A 83 13.33 0.57 -0.75
N VAL A 84 12.69 1.46 -1.50
CA VAL A 84 11.38 1.20 -2.12
C VAL A 84 11.53 -0.03 -3.02
N TYR A 85 10.64 -1.01 -2.89
CA TYR A 85 10.53 -2.11 -3.86
C TYR A 85 9.20 -2.14 -4.58
N GLN A 86 8.17 -1.45 -4.05
CA GLN A 86 6.85 -1.39 -4.65
C GLN A 86 6.17 -0.05 -4.38
N THR A 87 5.48 0.50 -5.39
CA THR A 87 4.54 1.61 -5.24
C THR A 87 3.22 1.22 -5.88
N CYS A 88 2.14 1.20 -5.11
CA CYS A 88 0.79 0.91 -5.57
C CYS A 88 -0.02 2.20 -5.66
N PHE A 89 -0.95 2.27 -6.62
CA PHE A 89 -1.82 3.41 -6.87
C PHE A 89 -3.28 2.92 -6.86
N ASP A 90 -4.11 3.60 -6.08
CA ASP A 90 -5.58 3.44 -5.98
C ASP A 90 -6.18 4.83 -6.25
N ARG A 91 -6.28 5.20 -7.52
CA ARG A 91 -6.64 6.57 -7.93
C ARG A 91 -8.11 6.87 -7.76
N ASN A 92 -8.95 5.84 -7.75
CA ASN A 92 -10.39 5.96 -7.57
C ASN A 92 -10.83 5.74 -6.11
N GLU A 93 -9.89 5.38 -5.23
CA GLU A 93 -10.05 5.17 -3.78
C GLU A 93 -11.07 4.10 -3.41
N ASN A 94 -11.18 3.06 -4.23
CA ASN A 94 -12.09 1.97 -3.97
C ASN A 94 -11.45 0.81 -3.19
N GLY A 95 -10.16 0.91 -2.88
CA GLY A 95 -9.37 -0.08 -2.15
C GLY A 95 -8.69 -1.12 -3.04
N VAL A 96 -8.77 -1.00 -4.37
CA VAL A 96 -8.09 -1.86 -5.35
C VAL A 96 -7.05 -1.04 -6.09
N TYR A 97 -5.84 -1.60 -6.24
CA TYR A 97 -4.76 -0.89 -6.89
C TYR A 97 -4.81 -1.07 -8.41
N GLU A 98 -5.13 -0.02 -9.17
CA GLU A 98 -5.19 -0.11 -10.64
C GLU A 98 -3.78 -0.18 -11.26
N LYS A 99 -2.76 0.22 -10.49
CA LYS A 99 -1.36 0.16 -10.93
C LYS A 99 -0.41 -0.18 -9.80
N THR A 100 0.57 -1.01 -10.11
CA THR A 100 1.69 -1.32 -9.21
C THR A 100 3.02 -1.18 -9.93
N ASP A 101 3.90 -0.30 -9.43
CA ASP A 101 5.28 -0.15 -9.90
C ASP A 101 6.23 -1.00 -9.03
N CYS A 102 7.19 -1.69 -9.66
CA CYS A 102 8.19 -2.53 -8.99
C CYS A 102 9.61 -2.00 -9.19
N TYR A 103 10.45 -2.08 -8.16
CA TYR A 103 11.81 -1.54 -8.15
C TYR A 103 12.84 -2.58 -7.70
N ASN A 104 14.06 -2.50 -8.24
CA ASN A 104 15.18 -3.32 -7.80
C ASN A 104 15.82 -2.77 -6.50
N SER A 105 16.82 -3.48 -5.97
CA SER A 105 17.56 -3.06 -4.78
C SER A 105 18.37 -1.77 -4.95
N ALA A 106 18.68 -1.36 -6.18
CA ALA A 106 19.34 -0.08 -6.46
C ALA A 106 18.33 1.09 -6.41
N GLY A 107 17.04 0.82 -6.57
CA GLY A 107 15.95 1.79 -6.65
C GLY A 107 15.49 2.10 -8.07
N ASP A 108 15.99 1.37 -9.07
CA ASP A 108 15.53 1.52 -10.46
C ASP A 108 14.22 0.77 -10.65
N LYS A 109 13.30 1.37 -11.41
CA LYS A 109 12.05 0.71 -11.80
C LYS A 109 12.34 -0.44 -12.76
N VAL A 110 11.90 -1.63 -12.41
CA VAL A 110 12.12 -2.88 -13.18
C VAL A 110 10.86 -3.45 -13.79
N GLY A 111 9.71 -2.84 -13.51
CA GLY A 111 8.45 -3.28 -14.07
C GLY A 111 7.26 -2.55 -13.49
N TYR A 112 6.09 -2.87 -14.01
CA TYR A 112 4.81 -2.47 -13.47
C TYR A 112 3.71 -3.44 -13.89
N SER A 113 2.58 -3.39 -13.20
CA SER A 113 1.32 -4.03 -13.62
C SER A 113 0.18 -3.02 -13.67
N LEU A 114 -0.81 -3.28 -14.53
CA LEU A 114 -2.05 -2.52 -14.63
C LEU A 114 -3.24 -3.49 -14.53
N ASP A 115 -4.19 -3.15 -13.69
CA ASP A 115 -5.46 -3.86 -13.42
C ASP A 115 -6.57 -2.83 -13.64
N ASN A 116 -7.07 -2.70 -14.87
CA ASN A 116 -7.93 -1.58 -15.26
C ASN A 116 -9.41 -1.85 -14.98
N ASP A 117 -9.81 -3.12 -14.83
CA ASP A 117 -11.16 -3.50 -14.45
C ASP A 117 -11.30 -3.82 -12.95
N GLU A 118 -10.18 -3.78 -12.22
CA GLU A 118 -10.09 -3.81 -10.75
C GLU A 118 -10.59 -5.15 -10.18
N ASP A 119 -10.37 -6.24 -10.92
CA ASP A 119 -10.77 -7.59 -10.53
C ASP A 119 -9.69 -8.33 -9.69
N GLY A 120 -8.50 -7.73 -9.55
CA GLY A 120 -7.35 -8.25 -8.84
C GLY A 120 -6.37 -9.04 -9.71
N VAL A 121 -6.61 -9.14 -11.02
CA VAL A 121 -5.75 -9.80 -12.00
C VAL A 121 -5.33 -8.80 -13.07
N PRO A 122 -4.03 -8.45 -13.17
CA PRO A 122 -3.62 -7.38 -14.08
C PRO A 122 -3.70 -7.78 -15.55
N GLU A 123 -4.34 -6.96 -16.37
CA GLU A 123 -4.36 -7.16 -17.83
C GLU A 123 -3.03 -6.85 -18.50
N GLU A 124 -2.21 -5.98 -17.91
CA GLU A 124 -0.86 -5.70 -18.40
C GLU A 124 0.17 -5.96 -17.30
N PHE A 125 1.16 -6.79 -17.60
CA PHE A 125 2.34 -6.98 -16.76
C PHE A 125 3.61 -6.70 -17.57
N VAL A 126 4.41 -5.73 -17.14
CA VAL A 126 5.60 -5.27 -17.87
C VAL A 126 6.85 -5.46 -17.04
N LEU A 127 7.86 -6.09 -17.65
CA LEU A 127 9.24 -6.12 -17.17
C LEU A 127 10.09 -5.16 -17.99
N ILE A 128 10.83 -4.29 -17.31
CA ILE A 128 11.73 -3.29 -17.91
C ILE A 128 13.16 -3.77 -17.70
N TYR A 129 13.86 -4.06 -18.80
CA TYR A 129 15.29 -4.40 -18.75
C TYR A 129 16.15 -3.15 -18.84
N ASP A 130 15.84 -2.26 -19.78
CA ASP A 130 16.41 -0.92 -19.90
C ASP A 130 15.38 0.02 -20.58
N SER A 131 15.71 1.30 -20.75
CA SER A 131 14.78 2.32 -21.29
C SER A 131 14.29 2.06 -22.72
N LYS A 132 14.83 1.04 -23.39
CA LYS A 132 14.50 0.65 -24.76
C LYS A 132 14.14 -0.83 -24.87
N LYS A 133 14.11 -1.58 -23.77
CA LYS A 133 13.85 -3.02 -23.78
C LYS A 133 12.85 -3.40 -22.72
N GLU A 134 11.71 -3.90 -23.17
CA GLU A 134 10.59 -4.29 -22.32
C GLU A 134 10.04 -5.65 -22.75
N LEU A 135 9.51 -6.38 -21.79
CA LEU A 135 8.71 -7.59 -22.01
C LEU A 135 7.34 -7.34 -21.40
N LYS A 136 6.29 -7.34 -22.22
CA LYS A 136 4.91 -7.13 -21.78
C LYS A 136 4.11 -8.41 -21.93
N PHE A 137 3.29 -8.72 -20.94
CA PHE A 137 2.27 -9.74 -20.98
C PHE A 137 0.92 -9.04 -21.01
N ILE A 138 0.04 -9.45 -21.93
CA ILE A 138 -1.24 -8.78 -22.19
C ILE A 138 -2.37 -9.81 -22.15
N ASP A 139 -3.33 -9.58 -21.27
CA ASP A 139 -4.65 -10.20 -21.24
C ASP A 139 -5.55 -9.28 -22.05
N SER A 140 -6.02 -9.76 -23.19
CA SER A 140 -6.83 -8.95 -24.10
C SER A 140 -8.34 -9.17 -23.90
N ASN A 141 -8.73 -10.19 -23.15
CA ASN A 141 -10.12 -10.62 -23.01
C ASN A 141 -10.64 -10.55 -21.57
N PHE A 142 -9.80 -10.12 -20.63
CA PHE A 142 -10.12 -9.93 -19.20
C PHE A 142 -10.59 -11.25 -18.57
N ASP A 143 -9.90 -12.37 -18.88
CA ASP A 143 -10.21 -13.69 -18.32
C ASP A 143 -9.20 -14.18 -17.27
N GLY A 144 -8.21 -13.34 -16.97
CA GLY A 144 -7.13 -13.57 -16.03
C GLY A 144 -5.95 -14.35 -16.61
N LYS A 145 -5.88 -14.49 -17.94
CA LYS A 145 -4.78 -15.15 -18.64
C LYS A 145 -4.24 -14.25 -19.73
N PHE A 146 -2.93 -14.32 -19.92
CA PHE A 146 -2.29 -13.58 -21.00
C PHE A 146 -2.45 -14.31 -22.34
N GLU A 147 -2.98 -13.64 -23.37
CA GLU A 147 -2.99 -14.14 -24.75
C GLU A 147 -1.69 -13.85 -25.48
N LYS A 148 -0.99 -12.78 -25.08
CA LYS A 148 0.11 -12.21 -25.85
C LYS A 148 1.30 -11.85 -24.97
N VAL A 149 2.47 -12.00 -25.58
CA VAL A 149 3.73 -11.45 -25.08
C VAL A 149 4.28 -10.48 -26.13
N ILE A 150 4.58 -9.25 -25.73
CA ILE A 150 5.19 -8.24 -26.58
C ILE A 150 6.64 -8.03 -26.12
N ILE A 151 7.59 -8.26 -27.01
CA ILE A 151 9.01 -7.98 -26.80
C ILE A 151 9.34 -6.68 -27.51
N ILE A 152 9.71 -5.65 -26.75
CA ILE A 152 10.23 -4.39 -27.27
C ILE A 152 11.75 -4.45 -27.19
N ASN A 153 12.43 -4.20 -28.30
CA ASN A 153 13.88 -4.09 -28.36
C ASN A 153 14.29 -2.92 -29.26
N ASN A 154 14.61 -1.79 -28.64
CA ASN A 154 14.78 -0.49 -29.28
C ASN A 154 13.51 -0.04 -30.02
N ASN A 155 13.55 -0.01 -31.35
CA ASN A 155 12.42 0.41 -32.18
C ASN A 155 11.66 -0.79 -32.76
N ASN A 156 12.08 -2.01 -32.41
CA ASN A 156 11.45 -3.23 -32.89
C ASN A 156 10.50 -3.74 -31.82
N GLU A 157 9.27 -3.98 -32.23
CA GLU A 157 8.24 -4.62 -31.42
C GLU A 157 7.93 -5.98 -32.04
N THR A 158 7.95 -7.04 -31.23
CA THR A 158 7.59 -8.39 -31.65
C THR A 158 6.45 -8.89 -30.77
N GLU A 159 5.30 -9.14 -31.37
CA GLU A 159 4.16 -9.77 -30.71
C GLU A 159 4.21 -11.28 -30.91
N LEU A 160 4.10 -12.02 -29.80
CA LEU A 160 4.01 -13.47 -29.77
C LEU A 160 2.67 -13.86 -29.14
N SER A 161 1.92 -14.73 -29.81
CA SER A 161 0.74 -15.36 -29.21
C SER A 161 1.19 -16.48 -28.27
N ILE A 162 0.76 -16.43 -27.01
CA ILE A 162 1.08 -17.44 -26.00
C ILE A 162 0.64 -18.83 -26.45
N LYS A 163 -0.57 -18.93 -27.04
CA LYS A 163 -1.06 -20.19 -27.60
C LYS A 163 -0.08 -20.82 -28.58
N LYS A 164 0.47 -20.03 -29.52
CA LYS A 164 1.45 -20.51 -30.51
C LYS A 164 2.81 -20.86 -29.91
N MET A 165 3.16 -20.32 -28.74
CA MET A 165 4.42 -20.68 -28.05
C MET A 165 4.37 -22.08 -27.44
N PHE A 166 3.17 -22.61 -27.20
CA PHE A 166 2.95 -23.95 -26.64
C PHE A 166 2.47 -24.98 -27.67
N GLU A 167 2.14 -24.55 -28.89
CA GLU A 167 1.83 -25.46 -29.99
C GLU A 167 3.15 -25.97 -30.60
N GLU A 168 3.40 -27.28 -30.47
CA GLU A 168 4.56 -27.99 -31.07
C GLU A 168 4.53 -28.01 -32.60
#